data_AF-A0A3A1YJD3-F1
#
_entry.id   AF-A0A3A1YJD3-F1
#
_cell.length_a   1.000
_cell.length_b   1.000
_cell.length_c   1.000
_cell.angle_alpha   90.00
_cell.angle_beta   90.00
_cell.angle_gamma   90.00
#
_symmetry.space_group_name_H-M   'P 1'
#
loop_
_entity.id
_entity.type
_entity.pdbx_description
1 polymer ?
#
loop_
_entity_poly.entity_id
_entity_poly.type
_entity_poly.pdbx_seq_one_letter_code
_entity_poly.pdbx_strand_id
1 'polypeptide(L)'
;MLRKLKQRWNVTSNTQFWLILITFTITGSLSARISRPFCDYIGLDFNNLHPILAWTLRLIVILPIYQITLLIVGTLLGQFRFFWAFEKKMLGIRPKKIENPQEQIEEKDSKKTTQMHN
;
A
#
# COMPACT_ATOMS: atom_id res chain seq x y z
N MET A 1 -21.23 -5.56 -14.24
CA MET A 1 -19.86 -5.94 -13.80
C MET A 1 -19.07 -4.79 -13.17
N LEU A 2 -18.95 -3.62 -13.81
CA LEU A 2 -18.14 -2.47 -13.34
C LEU A 2 -18.45 -1.97 -11.92
N ARG A 3 -19.71 -2.06 -11.46
CA ARG A 3 -20.12 -1.65 -10.11
C ARG A 3 -19.41 -2.46 -9.00
N LYS A 4 -19.18 -3.77 -9.21
CA LYS A 4 -18.53 -4.65 -8.20
C LYS A 4 -17.05 -4.32 -8.02
N LEU A 5 -16.35 -3.89 -9.08
CA LEU A 5 -14.95 -3.47 -9.01
C LEU A 5 -14.81 -2.11 -8.29
N LYS A 6 -15.65 -1.12 -8.64
CA LYS A 6 -15.66 0.19 -7.97
C LYS A 6 -15.88 0.07 -6.47
N GLN A 7 -16.78 -0.84 -6.06
CA GLN A 7 -17.10 -1.07 -4.65
C GLN A 7 -15.97 -1.79 -3.89
N ARG A 8 -15.25 -2.74 -4.52
CA ARG A 8 -14.08 -3.41 -3.91
C ARG A 8 -12.88 -2.48 -3.70
N TRP A 9 -12.71 -1.51 -4.59
CA TRP A 9 -11.62 -0.54 -4.55
C TRP A 9 -12.02 0.78 -3.85
N ASN A 10 -13.28 0.91 -3.42
CA ASN A 10 -13.83 2.12 -2.79
C ASN A 10 -13.65 3.39 -3.63
N VAL A 11 -13.63 3.26 -4.96
CA VAL A 11 -13.51 4.39 -5.89
C VAL A 11 -14.92 4.90 -6.20
N THR A 12 -15.30 6.04 -5.62
CA THR A 12 -16.62 6.65 -5.78
C THR A 12 -16.77 7.46 -7.06
N SER A 13 -15.67 8.03 -7.59
CA SER A 13 -15.72 8.91 -8.77
C SER A 13 -15.09 8.30 -10.03
N ASN A 14 -15.77 8.44 -11.17
CA ASN A 14 -15.22 8.07 -12.48
C ASN A 14 -13.94 8.86 -12.81
N THR A 15 -13.85 10.12 -12.38
CA THR A 15 -12.67 10.97 -12.61
C THR A 15 -11.45 10.48 -11.83
N GLN A 16 -11.66 10.02 -10.60
CA GLN A 16 -10.61 9.43 -9.77
C GLN A 16 -10.04 8.16 -10.40
N PHE A 17 -10.88 7.30 -10.98
CA PHE A 17 -10.41 6.12 -11.71
C PHE A 17 -9.48 6.47 -12.89
N TRP A 18 -9.85 7.47 -13.69
CA TRP A 18 -9.02 7.96 -14.79
C TRP A 18 -7.69 8.55 -14.32
N LEU A 19 -7.71 9.34 -13.24
CA LEU A 19 -6.50 9.90 -12.62
C LEU A 19 -5.56 8.81 -12.12
N ILE A 20 -6.10 7.73 -11.54
CA ILE A 20 -5.32 6.57 -11.08
C ILE A 20 -4.67 5.86 -12.27
N LEU A 21 -5.40 5.66 -13.37
CA LEU A 21 -4.85 5.06 -14.58
C LEU A 21 -3.71 5.89 -15.16
N ILE A 22 -3.90 7.20 -15.29
CA ILE A 22 -2.86 8.14 -15.76
C ILE A 22 -1.63 8.09 -14.84
N THR A 23 -1.87 8.10 -13.52
CA THR A 23 -0.82 7.94 -12.52
C THR A 23 -0.01 6.68 -12.80
N PHE A 24 -0.68 5.54 -12.94
CA PHE A 24 -0.05 4.24 -13.17
C PHE A 24 0.77 4.20 -14.46
N THR A 25 0.30 4.86 -15.52
CA THR A 25 1.03 4.97 -16.79
C THR A 25 2.31 5.79 -16.64
N ILE A 26 2.24 6.94 -15.94
CA ILE A 26 3.39 7.81 -15.68
C ILE A 26 4.37 7.10 -14.74
N THR A 27 3.89 6.58 -13.60
CA THR A 27 4.74 5.90 -12.62
C THR A 27 5.31 4.59 -13.14
N GLY A 28 4.59 3.85 -13.99
CA GLY A 28 5.11 2.66 -14.66
C GLY A 28 6.29 2.96 -15.59
N SER A 29 6.21 4.08 -16.33
CA SER A 29 7.31 4.53 -17.18
C SER A 29 8.49 5.08 -16.35
N LEU A 30 8.17 5.81 -15.28
CA LEU A 30 9.15 6.44 -14.40
C LEU A 30 9.93 5.41 -13.57
N SER A 31 9.28 4.37 -13.04
CA SER A 31 9.93 3.32 -12.26
C SER A 31 10.92 2.51 -13.11
N ALA A 32 10.57 2.21 -14.37
CA ALA A 32 11.47 1.55 -15.30
C ALA A 32 12.73 2.40 -15.56
N ARG A 33 12.58 3.72 -15.68
CA ARG A 33 13.70 4.65 -15.87
C ARG A 33 14.56 4.79 -14.63
N ILE A 34 13.96 4.88 -13.44
CA ILE A 34 14.67 4.99 -12.15
C ILE A 34 15.40 3.69 -11.81
N SER A 35 14.91 2.54 -12.28
CA SER A 35 15.56 1.25 -11.99
C SER A 35 17.02 1.21 -12.42
N ARG A 36 17.40 1.85 -13.53
CA ARG A 36 18.80 1.86 -14.03
C ARG A 36 19.77 2.61 -13.11
N PRO A 37 19.61 3.93 -12.85
CA PRO A 37 20.52 4.66 -11.96
C PRO A 37 20.50 4.14 -10.53
N PHE A 38 19.37 3.61 -10.06
CA PHE A 38 19.28 3.04 -8.72
C PHE A 38 20.03 1.70 -8.61
N CYS A 39 20.03 0.90 -9.69
CA CYS A 39 20.86 -0.30 -9.80
C CYS A 39 22.35 0.07 -9.75
N ASP A 40 22.75 1.09 -10.51
CA ASP A 40 24.13 1.57 -10.55
C ASP A 40 24.57 2.17 -9.19
N TYR A 41 23.66 2.87 -8.48
CA TYR A 41 23.92 3.46 -7.16
C TYR A 41 24.17 2.42 -6.06
N ILE A 42 23.50 1.26 -6.11
CA ILE A 42 23.76 0.16 -5.17
C ILE A 42 25.07 -0.58 -5.51
N GLY A 43 25.70 -0.29 -6.65
CA GLY A 43 26.96 -0.91 -7.05
C GLY A 43 26.81 -2.40 -7.40
N LEU A 44 25.60 -2.83 -7.73
CA LEU A 44 25.32 -4.20 -8.15
C LEU A 44 25.65 -4.32 -9.63
N ASP A 45 26.86 -4.78 -9.91
CA ASP A 45 27.30 -5.11 -11.25
C ASP A 45 26.58 -6.40 -11.70
N PHE A 46 25.34 -6.24 -12.19
CA PHE A 46 24.48 -7.35 -12.58
C PHE A 46 25.04 -8.20 -13.74
N ASN A 47 26.10 -7.73 -14.41
CA ASN A 47 26.84 -8.55 -15.39
C ASN A 47 27.66 -9.65 -14.72
N ASN A 48 28.04 -9.50 -13.45
CA ASN A 48 28.80 -10.48 -12.69
C ASN A 48 27.93 -11.34 -11.76
N LEU A 49 26.66 -10.99 -11.59
CA LEU A 49 25.70 -11.72 -10.73
C LEU A 49 24.85 -12.69 -11.55
N HIS A 50 24.39 -13.76 -10.90
CA HIS A 50 23.48 -14.71 -11.53
C HIS A 50 22.18 -14.00 -11.97
N PRO A 51 21.70 -14.19 -13.21
CA PRO A 51 20.58 -13.42 -13.80
C PRO A 51 19.28 -13.44 -12.96
N ILE A 52 19.02 -14.56 -12.30
CA ILE A 52 17.85 -14.73 -11.42
C ILE A 52 17.98 -13.90 -10.15
N LEU A 53 19.18 -13.84 -9.55
CA LEU A 53 19.44 -13.04 -8.36
C LEU A 53 19.36 -11.55 -8.69
N ALA A 54 19.91 -11.18 -9.86
CA ALA A 54 19.83 -9.84 -10.41
C ALA A 54 18.38 -9.34 -10.55
N TRP A 55 17.53 -10.16 -11.18
CA TRP A 55 16.13 -9.85 -11.38
C TRP A 55 15.33 -9.78 -10.06
N THR A 56 15.63 -10.69 -9.12
CA THR A 56 14.95 -10.72 -7.80
C THR A 56 15.27 -9.46 -7.00
N LEU A 57 16.54 -9.06 -6.96
CA LEU A 57 16.97 -7.88 -6.23
C LEU A 57 16.40 -6.59 -6.87
N ARG A 58 16.29 -6.56 -8.20
CA ARG A 58 15.61 -5.49 -8.92
C ARG A 58 14.12 -5.39 -8.55
N LEU A 59 13.42 -6.51 -8.35
CA LEU A 59 12.02 -6.52 -7.91
C LEU A 59 11.90 -6.03 -6.45
N ILE A 60 12.81 -6.44 -5.58
CA ILE A 60 12.85 -5.99 -4.18
C ILE A 60 13.08 -4.48 -4.10
N VAL A 61 13.91 -3.92 -4.97
CA VAL A 61 14.22 -2.49 -5.02
C VAL A 61 13.12 -1.68 -5.69
N ILE A 62 12.50 -2.19 -6.76
CA ILE A 62 11.44 -1.46 -7.46
C ILE A 62 10.19 -1.30 -6.60
N LEU A 63 9.91 -2.27 -5.70
CA LEU A 63 8.77 -2.24 -4.77
C LEU A 63 8.74 -0.99 -3.84
N PRO A 64 9.76 -0.68 -3.03
CA PRO A 64 9.79 0.50 -2.18
C PRO A 64 9.82 1.80 -2.99
N ILE A 65 10.53 1.82 -4.13
CA ILE A 65 10.51 2.97 -5.05
C ILE A 65 9.09 3.22 -5.58
N TYR A 66 8.35 2.16 -5.91
CA TYR A 66 6.98 2.26 -6.40
C TYR A 66 6.05 2.88 -5.35
N GLN A 67 6.20 2.53 -4.06
CA GLN A 67 5.40 3.11 -2.98
C GLN A 67 5.58 4.63 -2.90
N ILE A 68 6.84 5.10 -2.87
CA ILE A 68 7.13 6.55 -2.80
C ILE A 68 6.66 7.27 -4.06
N THR A 69 6.90 6.69 -5.24
CA THR A 69 6.55 7.31 -6.52
C THR A 69 5.03 7.43 -6.68
N LEU A 70 4.27 6.39 -6.28
CA LEU A 70 2.81 6.44 -6.26
C LEU A 70 2.29 7.53 -5.33
N LEU A 71 2.91 7.71 -4.17
CA LEU A 71 2.53 8.74 -3.21
C LEU A 71 2.81 10.16 -3.75
N ILE A 72 3.96 10.36 -4.40
CA ILE A 72 4.33 11.64 -5.02
C ILE A 72 3.40 11.98 -6.19
N VAL A 73 3.17 11.07 -7.12
CA VAL A 73 2.30 11.36 -8.27
C VAL A 73 0.82 11.46 -7.82
N GLY A 74 0.41 10.65 -6.85
CA GLY A 74 -0.91 10.74 -6.23
C GLY A 74 -1.14 12.06 -5.49
N THR A 75 -0.13 12.61 -4.80
CA THR A 75 -0.22 13.95 -4.18
C THR A 75 -0.31 15.06 -5.24
N LEU A 76 0.51 15.00 -6.29
CA LEU A 76 0.48 15.96 -7.41
C LEU A 76 -0.91 16.05 -8.08
N LEU A 77 -1.61 14.93 -8.20
CA LEU A 77 -2.93 14.85 -8.81
C LEU A 77 -4.10 15.04 -7.83
N GLY A 78 -3.82 15.36 -6.55
CA GLY A 78 -4.85 15.55 -5.51
C GLY A 78 -5.55 14.25 -5.08
N GLN A 79 -4.98 13.08 -5.40
CA GLN A 79 -5.52 11.75 -5.08
C GLN A 79 -4.77 11.05 -3.93
N PHE A 80 -3.99 11.79 -3.13
CA PHE A 80 -3.19 11.27 -2.01
C PHE A 80 -3.96 10.34 -1.07
N ARG A 81 -5.16 10.75 -0.65
CA ARG A 81 -5.99 9.99 0.31
C ARG A 81 -6.34 8.59 -0.19
N PHE A 82 -6.53 8.44 -1.50
CA PHE A 82 -6.80 7.16 -2.14
C PHE A 82 -5.54 6.29 -2.16
N PHE A 83 -4.41 6.84 -2.63
CA PHE A 83 -3.15 6.10 -2.71
C PHE A 83 -2.63 5.69 -1.33
N TRP A 84 -2.75 6.55 -0.32
CA TRP A 84 -2.40 6.24 1.06
C TRP A 84 -3.27 5.13 1.66
N ALA A 85 -4.57 5.10 1.33
CA ALA A 85 -5.47 4.02 1.73
C ALA A 85 -5.16 2.71 0.97
N PHE A 86 -4.83 2.82 -0.32
CA PHE A 86 -4.43 1.70 -1.17
C PHE A 86 -3.12 1.06 -0.69
N GLU A 87 -2.10 1.86 -0.41
CA GLU A 87 -0.79 1.43 0.07
C GLU A 87 -0.89 0.72 1.43
N LYS A 88 -1.64 1.31 2.38
CA LYS A 88 -1.92 0.67 3.69
C LYS A 88 -2.69 -0.65 3.55
N LYS A 89 -3.62 -0.72 2.60
CA LYS A 89 -4.34 -1.96 2.28
C LYS A 89 -3.41 -3.01 1.69
N MET A 90 -2.45 -2.61 0.85
CA MET A 90 -1.48 -3.50 0.22
C MET A 90 -0.44 -4.02 1.22
N LEU A 91 0.00 -3.17 2.16
CA LEU A 91 0.90 -3.53 3.26
C LEU A 91 0.20 -4.33 4.38
N GLY A 92 -1.12 -4.52 4.30
CA GLY A 92 -1.87 -5.26 5.31
C GLY A 92 -1.87 -4.62 6.69
N ILE A 93 -1.42 -3.37 6.81
CA ILE A 93 -1.42 -2.60 8.05
C ILE A 93 -2.88 -2.24 8.33
N ARG A 94 -3.58 -3.13 9.02
CA ARG A 94 -4.88 -2.82 9.61
C ARG A 94 -4.61 -1.76 10.67
N PRO A 95 -5.26 -0.58 10.62
CA PRO A 95 -5.26 0.26 11.80
C PRO A 95 -5.81 -0.63 12.91
N LYS A 96 -4.99 -0.87 13.95
CA LYS A 96 -5.46 -1.52 15.17
C LYS A 96 -6.70 -0.73 15.55
N LYS A 97 -7.87 -1.38 15.56
CA LYS A 97 -9.09 -0.80 16.12
C LYS A 97 -8.63 -0.28 17.48
N ILE A 98 -8.70 1.03 17.69
CA ILE A 98 -8.41 1.60 19.01
C ILE A 98 -9.51 0.99 19.87
N GLU A 99 -9.17 -0.10 20.53
CA GLU A 99 -10.07 -0.79 21.43
C GLU A 99 -10.24 0.15 22.61
N ASN A 100 -11.42 0.76 22.68
CA ASN A 100 -11.71 1.74 23.70
C ASN A 100 -11.51 1.06 25.06
N PRO A 101 -10.72 1.64 25.98
CA PRO A 101 -10.52 1.09 27.31
C PRO A 101 -11.84 0.82 28.07
N GLN A 102 -12.94 1.45 27.67
CA GLN A 102 -14.28 1.26 28.23
C GLN A 102 -14.90 -0.11 27.88
N GLU A 103 -14.69 -0.63 26.66
CA GLU A 103 -15.25 -1.92 26.20
C GLU A 103 -14.64 -3.10 26.99
N GLN A 104 -13.38 -2.95 27.41
CA GLN A 104 -12.64 -3.92 28.25
C GLN A 104 -13.08 -3.90 29.73
N ILE A 105 -13.53 -2.75 30.24
CA ILE A 105 -14.04 -2.64 31.62
C ILE A 105 -15.43 -3.31 31.70
N GLU A 106 -16.26 -3.09 30.69
CA GLU A 106 -17.62 -3.65 30.61
C GLU A 106 -17.63 -5.18 30.47
N GLU A 107 -16.70 -5.75 29.68
CA GLU A 107 -16.54 -7.21 29.58
C GLU A 107 -16.01 -7.82 30.89
N LYS A 108 -15.13 -7.10 31.60
CA LYS A 108 -14.55 -7.56 32.87
C LYS A 108 -15.56 -7.50 34.02
N ASP A 109 -16.41 -6.48 34.07
CA ASP A 109 -17.46 -6.32 35.08
C ASP A 109 -18.64 -7.29 34.83
N SER A 110 -18.97 -7.57 33.58
CA SER A 110 -19.95 -8.60 33.21
C SER A 110 -19.49 -10.00 33.65
N LYS A 111 -18.23 -10.37 33.40
CA LYS A 111 -17.68 -11.67 33.83
C LYS A 111 -17.55 -11.81 35.35
N LYS A 112 -17.35 -10.70 36.08
CA LYS A 112 -17.24 -10.72 37.55
C LYS A 112 -18.60 -10.95 38.23
N THR A 113 -19.68 -10.46 37.65
CA THR A 113 -21.05 -10.60 38.20
C THR A 113 -21.57 -12.05 38.08
N THR A 114 -21.23 -12.73 37.00
CA THR A 114 -21.60 -14.15 36.78
C THR A 114 -20.83 -15.12 37.69
N GLN A 115 -19.64 -14.73 38.17
CA GLN A 115 -18.80 -15.55 39.07
C GLN A 115 -19.13 -15.36 40.56
N MET A 116 -20.03 -14.44 40.92
CA MET A 116 -20.45 -14.19 42.32
C MET A 116 -21.76 -14.91 42.69
N HIS A 117 -22.42 -15.56 41.73
CA HIS A 117 -23.75 -16.16 41.92
C HIS A 117 -23.77 -17.68 41.68
N ASN A 118 -22.62 -18.35 41.79
CA ASN A 118 -22.50 -19.80 41.64
C ASN A 118 -21.67 -20.40 42.78
#